data_AF-A0A6I4IMH4-F1
#
_entry.id   AF-A0A6I4IMH4-F1
#
_cell.length_a   1.000
_cell.length_b   1.000
_cell.length_c   1.000
_cell.angle_alpha   90.00
_cell.angle_beta   90.00
_cell.angle_gamma   90.00
#
_symmetry.space_group_name_H-M   'P 1'
#
loop_
_entity.id
_entity.type
_entity.pdbx_description
1 polymer ?
#
loop_
_entity_poly.entity_id
_entity_poly.type
_entity_poly.pdbx_seq_one_letter_code
_entity_poly.pdbx_strand_id
1 'polypeptide(L)'
;MLLQIIFSLPSAGGFGRFVYQMHRVGVMSLLIITVSGLFIGLVLGLQGYSILVNVGSESMLGTMVSLTLLRELAPVVAALLFAGRAGSALTAEIGS
;
A
#
# COMPACT_ATOMS: atom_id res chain seq x y z
N MET A 1 -23.60 11.71 18.56
CA MET A 1 -22.50 10.80 18.96
C MET A 1 -21.31 10.85 17.99
N LEU A 2 -21.46 10.68 16.67
CA LEU A 2 -20.34 10.80 15.71
C LEU A 2 -19.70 12.20 15.67
N LEU A 3 -20.49 13.26 15.81
CA LEU A 3 -20.01 14.65 15.81
C LEU A 3 -19.20 15.01 17.09
N GLN A 4 -19.44 14.31 18.20
CA GLN A 4 -18.70 14.53 19.46
C GLN A 4 -17.33 13.84 19.46
N ILE A 5 -17.15 12.74 18.72
CA ILE A 5 -15.85 12.05 18.59
C ILE A 5 -14.88 12.89 17.76
N ILE A 6 -15.38 13.62 16.76
CA ILE A 6 -14.58 14.56 15.96
C ILE A 6 -14.07 15.76 16.79
N PHE A 7 -14.84 16.19 17.79
CA PHE A 7 -14.52 17.38 18.61
C PHE A 7 -14.00 17.05 20.02
N SER A 8 -13.92 15.78 20.42
CA SER A 8 -13.36 15.39 21.71
C SER A 8 -11.83 15.50 21.70
N LEU A 9 -11.26 16.31 22.60
CA LEU A 9 -9.81 16.45 22.75
C LEU A 9 -9.15 15.08 22.98
N PRO A 10 -8.01 14.79 22.31
CA PRO A 10 -7.30 13.53 22.49
C PRO A 10 -6.80 13.42 23.93
N SER A 11 -7.43 12.54 24.72
CA SER A 11 -6.90 12.20 26.05
C SER A 11 -5.53 11.54 25.90
N ALA A 12 -4.63 11.72 26.89
CA ALA A 12 -3.30 11.10 26.89
C ALA A 12 -3.35 9.56 26.75
N GLY A 13 -4.43 8.91 27.20
CA GLY A 13 -4.68 7.48 26.99
C GLY A 13 -5.14 7.09 25.58
N GLY A 14 -5.54 8.06 24.75
CA GLY A 14 -5.89 7.87 23.34
C GLY A 14 -4.67 7.58 22.46
N PHE A 15 -3.49 8.10 22.81
CA PHE A 15 -2.26 7.88 22.05
C PHE A 15 -1.85 6.40 22.04
N GLY A 16 -1.96 5.71 23.18
CA GLY A 16 -1.69 4.27 23.26
C GLY A 16 -2.61 3.43 22.37
N ARG A 17 -3.90 3.79 22.28
CA ARG A 17 -4.87 3.12 21.40
C ARG A 17 -4.60 3.41 19.92
N PHE A 18 -4.20 4.64 19.59
CA PHE A 18 -3.82 5.02 18.24
C PHE A 18 -2.61 4.19 17.75
N VAL A 19 -1.56 4.07 18.57
CA VAL A 19 -0.37 3.26 18.22
C VAL A 19 -0.74 1.78 18.07
N TYR A 20 -1.59 1.25 18.95
CA TYR A 20 -2.06 -0.14 18.85
C TYR A 20 -2.83 -0.41 17.55
N GLN A 21 -3.76 0.48 17.16
CA GLN A 21 -4.46 0.36 15.88
C GLN A 21 -3.53 0.54 14.68
N MET A 22 -2.60 1.49 14.72
CA MET A 22 -1.57 1.66 13.69
C MET A 22 -0.74 0.40 13.50
N HIS A 23 -0.36 -0.29 14.58
CA HIS A 23 0.36 -1.55 14.49
C HIS A 23 -0.51 -2.66 13.88
N ARG A 24 -1.75 -2.85 14.36
CA ARG A 24 -2.64 -3.90 13.85
C ARG A 24 -3.07 -3.69 12.40
N VAL A 25 -3.34 -2.45 12.01
CA VAL A 25 -3.85 -2.11 10.67
C VAL A 25 -2.70 -1.87 9.70
N GLY A 26 -1.69 -1.12 10.10
CA GLY A 26 -0.54 -0.79 9.26
C GLY A 26 0.46 -1.94 9.14
N VAL A 27 1.09 -2.34 10.25
CA VAL A 27 2.24 -3.29 10.23
C VAL A 27 1.84 -4.66 9.68
N MET A 28 0.67 -5.17 10.07
CA MET A 28 0.20 -6.46 9.53
C MET A 28 -0.17 -6.42 8.03
N SER A 29 -0.44 -5.24 7.46
CA SER A 29 -0.69 -5.09 6.02
C SER A 29 0.60 -4.95 5.21
N LEU A 30 1.69 -4.53 5.87
CA LEU A 30 2.98 -4.23 5.25
C LEU A 30 3.57 -5.47 4.55
N LEU A 31 3.44 -6.65 5.17
CA LEU A 31 3.92 -7.91 4.60
C LEU A 31 3.30 -8.21 3.22
N ILE A 32 1.98 -8.03 3.09
CA ILE A 32 1.26 -8.31 1.85
C ILE A 32 1.65 -7.29 0.77
N ILE A 33 1.73 -6.01 1.13
CA ILE A 33 2.12 -4.92 0.22
C ILE A 33 3.55 -5.13 -0.30
N THR A 34 4.50 -5.47 0.56
CA THR A 34 5.90 -5.71 0.16
C THR A 34 6.04 -6.91 -0.75
N VAL A 35 5.42 -8.05 -0.39
CA VAL A 35 5.50 -9.27 -1.20
C VAL A 35 4.84 -9.06 -2.56
N SER A 36 3.63 -8.50 -2.60
CA SER A 36 2.93 -8.21 -3.87
C SER A 36 3.68 -7.19 -4.72
N GLY A 37 4.18 -6.10 -4.11
CA GLY A 37 4.95 -5.07 -4.82
C GLY A 37 6.23 -5.61 -5.44
N LEU A 38 6.92 -6.53 -4.75
CA LEU A 38 8.12 -7.20 -5.27
C LEU A 38 7.80 -8.04 -6.51
N PHE A 39 6.75 -8.87 -6.46
CA PHE A 39 6.35 -9.67 -7.62
C PHE A 39 5.90 -8.81 -8.80
N ILE A 40 5.14 -7.74 -8.55
CA ILE A 40 4.70 -6.82 -9.60
C ILE A 40 5.90 -6.13 -10.25
N GLY A 41 6.86 -5.66 -9.45
CA GLY A 41 8.10 -5.05 -9.96
C GLY A 41 8.93 -6.00 -10.81
N LEU A 42 9.08 -7.26 -10.39
CA LEU A 42 9.79 -8.29 -11.16
C LEU A 42 9.12 -8.55 -12.51
N VAL A 43 7.79 -8.70 -12.52
CA VAL A 43 7.00 -8.96 -13.73
C VAL A 43 7.07 -7.77 -14.69
N LEU A 44 7.01 -6.54 -14.19
CA LEU A 44 7.16 -5.33 -15.00
C LEU A 44 8.58 -5.17 -15.55
N GLY A 45 9.61 -5.50 -14.78
CA GLY A 45 11.00 -5.46 -15.24
C GLY A 45 11.24 -6.43 -16.39
N LEU A 46 10.75 -7.68 -16.26
CA LEU A 46 10.84 -8.69 -17.31
C LEU A 46 10.08 -8.30 -18.57
N GLN A 47 8.81 -7.89 -18.44
CA GLN A 47 8.02 -7.46 -19.60
C GLN A 47 8.57 -6.19 -20.23
N GLY A 48 8.99 -5.22 -19.41
CA GLY A 48 9.59 -3.98 -19.87
C GLY A 48 10.88 -4.22 -20.64
N TYR A 49 11.71 -5.17 -20.20
CA TYR A 49 12.93 -5.54 -20.91
C TYR A 49 12.61 -6.10 -22.30
N SER A 50 11.65 -7.02 -22.39
CA SER A 50 11.20 -7.55 -23.68
C SER A 50 10.62 -6.48 -24.61
N ILE A 51 10.02 -5.41 -24.08
CA ILE A 51 9.52 -4.30 -24.92
C ILE A 51 10.70 -3.44 -25.40
N LEU A 52 11.63 -3.08 -24.52
CA LEU A 52 12.73 -2.16 -24.84
C LEU A 52 13.84 -2.78 -25.69
N VAL A 53 14.08 -4.09 -25.58
CA VAL A 53 15.02 -4.80 -26.46
C VAL A 53 14.56 -4.74 -27.91
N ASN A 54 13.24 -4.83 -28.16
CA ASN A 54 12.67 -4.71 -29.51
C ASN A 54 12.78 -3.27 -30.08
N VAL A 55 12.88 -2.27 -29.21
CA VAL A 55 13.03 -0.85 -29.57
C VAL A 55 14.51 -0.43 -29.58
N GLY A 56 15.43 -1.34 -29.24
CA GLY A 56 16.88 -1.07 -29.18
C GLY A 56 17.31 -0.10 -28.08
N SER A 57 16.45 0.14 -27.07
CA SER A 57 16.64 1.16 -26.03
C SER A 57 16.67 0.57 -24.62
N GLU A 58 17.46 -0.48 -24.42
CA GLU A 58 17.57 -1.20 -23.13
C GLU A 58 17.98 -0.29 -21.95
N SER A 59 18.77 0.76 -22.21
CA SER A 59 19.23 1.70 -21.19
C SER A 59 18.09 2.49 -20.53
N MET A 60 16.94 2.63 -21.18
CA MET A 60 15.78 3.35 -20.65
C MET A 60 14.88 2.47 -19.76
N LEU A 61 15.20 1.19 -19.59
CA LEU A 61 14.36 0.25 -18.85
C LEU A 61 14.15 0.67 -17.41
N GLY A 62 15.24 1.03 -16.72
CA GLY A 62 15.17 1.48 -15.34
C GLY A 62 14.29 2.72 -15.18
N THR A 63 14.44 3.70 -16.08
CA THR A 63 13.66 4.95 -16.05
C THR A 63 12.18 4.69 -16.31
N MET A 64 11.85 3.87 -17.31
CA MET A 64 10.46 3.54 -17.64
C MET A 64 9.79 2.80 -16.49
N VAL A 65 10.41 1.73 -15.98
CA VAL A 65 9.87 0.94 -14.86
C VAL A 65 9.69 1.81 -13.61
N SER A 66 10.67 2.65 -13.28
CA SER A 66 10.61 3.52 -12.09
C SER A 66 9.49 4.55 -12.19
N LEU A 67 9.32 5.20 -13.35
CA LEU A 67 8.28 6.20 -13.55
C LEU A 67 6.88 5.58 -13.50
N THR A 68 6.67 4.46 -14.19
CA THR A 68 5.36 3.77 -14.20
C THR A 68 5.01 3.23 -12.81
N LEU A 69 5.98 2.63 -12.10
CA LEU A 69 5.75 2.17 -10.73
C LEU A 69 5.41 3.32 -9.79
N LEU A 70 6.22 4.37 -9.74
CA LEU A 70 6.04 5.44 -8.75
C LEU A 70 4.78 6.29 -9.01
N ARG A 71 4.42 6.52 -10.27
CA ARG A 71 3.31 7.44 -10.62
C ARG A 71 1.95 6.77 -10.70
N GLU A 72 1.90 5.49 -11.05
CA GLU A 72 0.63 4.82 -11.36
C GLU A 72 0.44 3.60 -10.47
N LEU A 73 1.32 2.61 -10.61
CA LEU A 73 1.02 1.27 -10.08
C LEU A 73 1.26 1.14 -8.58
N ALA A 74 2.34 1.72 -8.03
CA ALA A 74 2.64 1.63 -6.60
C ALA A 74 1.54 2.23 -5.71
N PRO A 75 1.07 3.48 -5.91
CA PRO A 75 0.02 4.04 -5.07
C PRO A 75 -1.33 3.31 -5.23
N VAL A 76 -1.70 2.93 -6.46
CA VAL A 76 -2.97 2.24 -6.73
C VAL A 76 -2.98 0.85 -6.10
N VAL A 77 -1.94 0.04 -6.33
CA VAL A 77 -1.86 -1.31 -5.79
C VAL A 77 -1.75 -1.28 -4.27
N ALA A 78 -0.94 -0.40 -3.69
CA ALA A 78 -0.83 -0.27 -2.25
C ALA A 78 -2.18 0.10 -1.61
N ALA A 79 -2.92 1.05 -2.20
CA ALA A 79 -4.24 1.44 -1.71
C ALA A 79 -5.25 0.28 -1.79
N LEU A 80 -5.27 -0.47 -2.90
CA LEU A 80 -6.18 -1.61 -3.08
C LEU A 80 -5.88 -2.74 -2.09
N LEU A 81 -4.61 -3.13 -1.95
CA LEU A 81 -4.19 -4.18 -1.01
C LEU A 81 -4.43 -3.76 0.44
N PHE A 82 -4.14 -2.50 0.77
CA PHE A 82 -4.41 -1.94 2.08
C PHE A 82 -5.92 -1.95 2.36
N ALA A 83 -6.76 -1.41 1.47
CA ALA A 83 -8.20 -1.38 1.65
C ALA A 83 -8.79 -2.78 1.81
N GLY A 84 -8.33 -3.77 1.04
CA GLY A 84 -8.77 -5.15 1.17
C GLY A 84 -8.48 -5.73 2.56
N ARG A 85 -7.21 -5.69 3.00
CA ARG A 85 -6.84 -6.31 4.27
C ARG A 85 -7.22 -5.49 5.49
N ALA A 86 -6.92 -4.19 5.49
CA ALA A 86 -7.27 -3.27 6.58
C ALA A 86 -8.78 -3.09 6.71
N GLY A 87 -9.50 -2.96 5.58
CA GLY A 87 -10.96 -2.77 5.57
C GLY A 87 -11.71 -3.99 6.11
N SER A 88 -11.27 -5.22 5.74
CA SER A 88 -11.84 -6.44 6.33
C SER A 88 -11.54 -6.56 7.83
N ALA A 89 -10.32 -6.23 8.26
CA ALA A 89 -9.94 -6.28 9.67
C ALA A 89 -10.75 -5.28 10.53
N LEU A 90 -10.96 -4.06 10.03
CA LEU A 90 -11.75 -3.04 10.71
C LEU A 90 -13.24 -3.42 10.76
N THR A 91 -13.79 -3.92 9.66
CA THR A 91 -15.19 -4.38 9.64
C THR A 91 -15.41 -5.54 10.61
N ALA A 92 -14.47 -6.48 10.71
CA ALA A 92 -14.55 -7.59 11.66
C ALA A 92 -14.46 -7.13 13.13
N GLU A 93 -13.69 -6.09 13.42
CA GLU A 93 -13.56 -5.53 14.77
C GLU A 93 -14.79 -4.72 15.21
N ILE A 94 -15.45 -4.04 14.28
CA ILE A 94 -16.71 -3.32 14.57
C ILE A 94 -17.89 -4.31 14.68
N GLY A 95 -17.82 -5.43 13.97
CA GLY A 95 -18.87 -6.45 13.93
C GLY A 95 -18.87 -7.46 15.08
N SER A 96 -17.78 -7.55 15.88
CA SER A 96 -17.70 -8.42 17.06
C SER A 96 -18.08 -7.66 18.33
#